data_AF-A0A179I6J7-F1
#
_entry.id   AF-A0A179I6J7-F1
#
_cell.length_a   1.000
_cell.length_b   1.000
_cell.length_c   1.000
_cell.angle_alpha   90.00
_cell.angle_beta   90.00
_cell.angle_gamma   90.00
#
_symmetry.space_group_name_H-M   'P 1'
#
loop_
_entity.id
_entity.type
_entity.pdbx_description
1 polymer ?
#
loop_
_entity_poly.entity_id
_entity_poly.type
_entity_poly.pdbx_seq_one_letter_code
_entity_poly.pdbx_strand_id
1 'polypeptide(L)'
;MDSIPSSSRLPPSLAITRRQFLESHSAAHPEVPARSYLSSYAHYLPVLSTTHATDLLQTFFRLAPNFCDQKHAKILSQLPLPPGPQCRCGCRSILAAVEGKPNTFVVRDAVSKNNHLTDDFRSEQYAALLKLGNSARQ
;
A
#
# COMPACT_ATOMS: atom_id res chain seq x y z
N MET A 1 -18.45 -37.43 -16.46
CA MET A 1 -17.20 -36.72 -16.80
C MET A 1 -17.33 -35.37 -16.13
N ASP A 2 -16.91 -35.30 -14.88
CA ASP A 2 -17.09 -34.13 -14.03
C ASP A 2 -15.97 -33.13 -14.28
N SER A 3 -16.36 -31.95 -14.73
CA SER A 3 -15.50 -30.82 -15.04
C SER A 3 -14.87 -30.28 -13.75
N ILE A 4 -13.56 -30.40 -13.62
CA ILE A 4 -12.78 -29.76 -12.54
C ILE A 4 -12.90 -28.22 -12.72
N PRO A 5 -13.43 -27.46 -11.75
CA PRO A 5 -13.35 -26.01 -11.83
C PRO A 5 -11.91 -25.60 -11.49
N SER A 6 -11.16 -25.25 -12.54
CA SER A 6 -9.87 -24.58 -12.43
C SER A 6 -10.06 -23.16 -11.87
N SER A 7 -10.40 -23.05 -10.58
CA SER A 7 -10.06 -21.85 -9.82
C SER A 7 -8.57 -21.95 -9.53
N SER A 8 -7.77 -21.34 -10.42
CA SER A 8 -6.38 -21.07 -10.10
C SER A 8 -6.40 -20.26 -8.80
N ARG A 9 -6.02 -20.94 -7.72
CA ARG A 9 -5.92 -20.38 -6.37
C ARG A 9 -4.74 -19.41 -6.38
N LEU A 10 -4.94 -18.26 -7.02
CA LEU A 10 -3.99 -17.18 -7.00
C LEU A 10 -3.88 -16.71 -5.55
N PRO A 11 -2.66 -16.61 -5.00
CA PRO A 11 -2.49 -16.13 -3.64
C PRO A 11 -3.16 -14.76 -3.49
N PRO A 12 -3.77 -14.46 -2.34
CA PRO A 12 -4.29 -13.13 -2.07
C PRO A 12 -3.18 -12.12 -2.37
N SER A 13 -3.47 -11.15 -3.24
CA SER A 13 -2.48 -10.12 -3.52
C SER A 13 -2.25 -9.31 -2.24
N LEU A 14 -0.98 -9.02 -1.92
CA LEU A 14 -0.60 -8.30 -0.70
C LEU A 14 -1.33 -6.95 -0.56
N ALA A 15 -1.72 -6.37 -1.70
CA ALA A 15 -2.46 -5.13 -1.78
C ALA A 15 -3.89 -5.24 -1.21
N ILE A 16 -4.57 -6.38 -1.38
CA ILE A 16 -5.97 -6.56 -0.92
C ILE A 16 -6.02 -6.86 0.58
N THR A 17 -5.11 -7.68 1.11
CA THR A 17 -5.04 -7.94 2.57
C THR A 17 -4.73 -6.67 3.36
N ARG A 18 -3.90 -5.78 2.81
CA ARG A 18 -3.64 -4.45 3.39
C ARG A 18 -4.93 -3.64 3.57
N ARG A 19 -5.82 -3.65 2.57
CA ARG A 19 -7.10 -2.93 2.63
C ARG A 19 -7.96 -3.45 3.79
N GLN A 20 -8.10 -4.78 3.91
CA GLN A 20 -8.85 -5.38 5.02
C GLN A 20 -8.31 -4.97 6.40
N PHE A 21 -6.99 -4.95 6.55
CA PHE A 21 -6.33 -4.51 7.78
C PHE A 21 -6.67 -3.05 8.11
N LEU A 22 -6.59 -2.14 7.14
CA LEU A 22 -6.90 -0.73 7.35
C LEU A 22 -8.37 -0.48 7.66
N GLU A 23 -9.29 -1.18 6.98
CA GLU A 23 -10.72 -1.10 7.28
C GLU A 23 -10.99 -1.56 8.72
N SER A 24 -10.41 -2.71 9.13
CA SER A 24 -10.55 -3.24 10.49
C SER A 24 -9.92 -2.32 11.55
N HIS A 25 -8.73 -1.77 11.28
CA HIS A 25 -8.05 -0.81 12.16
C HIS A 25 -8.87 0.47 12.33
N SER A 26 -9.40 1.02 11.24
CA SER A 26 -10.23 2.24 11.29
C SER A 26 -11.53 2.05 12.06
N ALA A 27 -12.08 0.83 12.06
CA ALA A 27 -13.29 0.49 12.81
C ALA A 27 -13.01 0.29 14.31
N ALA A 28 -11.86 -0.29 14.65
CA ALA A 28 -11.49 -0.57 16.05
C ALA A 28 -10.89 0.65 16.78
N HIS A 29 -10.04 1.42 16.09
CA HIS A 29 -9.25 2.52 16.65
C HIS A 29 -9.23 3.73 15.69
N PRO A 30 -10.35 4.46 15.56
CA PRO A 30 -10.43 5.64 14.70
C PRO A 30 -9.50 6.78 15.12
N GLU A 31 -9.10 6.84 16.39
CA GLU A 31 -8.18 7.82 16.96
C GLU A 31 -6.73 7.61 16.54
N VAL A 32 -6.36 6.40 16.11
CA VAL A 32 -5.00 6.05 15.70
C VAL A 32 -4.87 6.20 14.20
N PRO A 33 -4.14 7.21 13.70
CA PRO A 33 -4.01 7.43 12.26
C PRO A 33 -3.12 6.35 11.63
N ALA A 34 -3.68 5.62 10.67
CA ALA A 34 -2.94 4.71 9.80
C ALA A 34 -2.64 5.38 8.46
N ARG A 35 -1.47 5.08 7.88
CA ARG A 35 -1.03 5.63 6.60
C ARG A 35 -0.62 4.49 5.67
N SER A 36 -1.09 4.52 4.43
CA SER A 36 -0.72 3.54 3.42
C SER A 36 -0.30 4.21 2.11
N TYR A 37 0.55 3.51 1.36
CA TYR A 37 0.92 3.88 0.01
C TYR A 37 1.07 2.63 -0.84
N LEU A 38 0.92 2.79 -2.14
CA LEU A 38 1.21 1.78 -3.16
C LEU A 38 2.32 2.30 -4.04
N SER A 39 3.24 1.43 -4.41
CA SER A 39 4.39 1.80 -5.24
C SER A 39 4.31 1.13 -6.61
N SER A 40 4.58 1.90 -7.66
CA SER A 40 4.63 1.49 -9.07
C SER A 40 5.98 1.88 -9.71
N TYR A 41 7.04 1.99 -8.91
CA TYR A 41 8.31 2.53 -9.37
C TYR A 41 9.11 1.59 -10.27
N ALA A 42 8.79 0.30 -10.32
CA ALA A 42 9.48 -0.66 -11.20
C ALA A 42 8.54 -1.18 -12.30
N HIS A 43 7.49 -0.43 -12.65
CA HIS A 43 6.54 -0.82 -13.71
C HIS A 43 7.21 -1.02 -15.09
N TYR A 44 8.41 -0.49 -15.29
CA TYR A 44 9.21 -0.65 -16.51
C TYR A 44 9.98 -1.98 -16.58
N LEU A 45 10.09 -2.75 -15.50
CA LEU A 45 10.76 -4.05 -15.54
C LEU A 45 9.88 -5.07 -16.28
N PRO A 46 10.38 -5.69 -17.37
CA PRO A 46 9.60 -6.69 -18.09
C PRO A 46 9.34 -7.90 -17.18
N VAL A 47 8.13 -8.45 -17.26
CA VAL A 47 7.63 -9.62 -16.50
C VAL A 47 7.44 -9.34 -15.00
N LEU A 48 8.47 -8.90 -14.28
CA LEU A 48 8.47 -8.82 -12.81
C LEU A 48 7.92 -7.50 -12.26
N SER A 49 7.84 -6.43 -13.05
CA SER A 49 7.27 -5.12 -12.62
C SER A 49 7.70 -4.72 -11.19
N THR A 50 6.82 -4.07 -10.41
CA THR A 50 7.03 -3.85 -8.97
C THR A 50 6.59 -5.09 -8.18
N THR A 51 7.50 -6.05 -8.05
CA THR A 51 7.28 -7.33 -7.35
C THR A 51 7.60 -7.25 -5.86
N HIS A 52 7.25 -8.31 -5.14
CA HIS A 52 7.63 -8.51 -3.74
C HIS A 52 9.14 -8.28 -3.51
N ALA A 53 9.48 -7.57 -2.44
CA ALA A 53 10.84 -7.22 -2.00
C ALA A 53 11.63 -6.24 -2.89
N THR A 54 11.04 -5.73 -3.99
CA THR A 54 11.68 -4.69 -4.81
C THR A 54 11.88 -3.37 -4.03
N ASP A 55 11.15 -3.19 -2.93
CA ASP A 55 11.23 -2.05 -2.02
C ASP A 55 12.50 -2.05 -1.17
N LEU A 56 13.08 -3.23 -0.89
CA LEU A 56 14.37 -3.35 -0.21
C LEU A 56 15.50 -2.79 -1.08
N LEU A 57 15.49 -3.11 -2.38
CA LEU A 57 16.45 -2.59 -3.35
C LEU A 57 16.34 -1.07 -3.49
N GLN A 58 15.12 -0.56 -3.48
CA GLN A 58 14.88 0.87 -3.60
C GLN A 58 15.26 1.65 -2.33
N THR A 59 15.02 1.09 -1.14
CA THR A 59 15.15 1.82 0.14
C THR A 59 16.51 1.64 0.81
N PHE A 60 17.06 0.42 0.79
CA PHE A 60 18.33 0.12 1.48
C PHE A 60 19.53 0.21 0.54
N PHE A 61 19.39 -0.26 -0.70
CA PHE A 61 20.49 -0.28 -1.66
C PHE A 61 20.57 0.96 -2.55
N ARG A 62 19.54 1.83 -2.52
CA ARG A 62 19.45 3.09 -3.28
C ARG A 62 19.92 2.93 -4.73
N LEU A 63 19.51 1.85 -5.38
CA LEU A 63 20.06 1.41 -6.67
C LEU A 63 19.95 2.49 -7.76
N ALA A 64 18.94 3.36 -7.65
CA ALA A 64 18.78 4.50 -8.52
C ALA A 64 18.31 5.72 -7.70
N PRO A 65 18.98 6.90 -7.82
CA PRO A 65 18.62 8.14 -7.12
C PRO A 65 17.36 8.73 -7.75
N ASN A 66 16.21 8.13 -7.42
CA ASN A 66 14.92 8.45 -8.00
C ASN A 66 14.05 9.19 -7.00
N PHE A 67 12.98 9.81 -7.50
CA PHE A 67 11.98 10.45 -6.64
C PHE A 67 11.47 9.49 -5.56
N CYS A 68 11.27 8.21 -5.88
CA CYS A 68 10.81 7.21 -4.92
C CYS A 68 11.78 6.95 -3.77
N ASP A 69 13.10 6.87 -4.02
CA ASP A 69 14.11 6.68 -2.97
C ASP A 69 14.01 7.77 -1.90
N GLN A 70 14.03 9.03 -2.35
CA GLN A 70 13.92 10.19 -1.46
C GLN A 70 12.63 10.16 -0.64
N LYS A 71 11.53 9.69 -1.23
CA LYS A 71 10.25 9.58 -0.54
C LYS A 71 10.19 8.39 0.42
N HIS A 72 10.80 7.25 0.11
CA HIS A 72 10.88 6.09 1.01
C HIS A 72 11.77 6.41 2.22
N ALA A 73 12.96 6.96 1.99
CA ALA A 73 13.86 7.44 3.05
C ALA A 73 13.18 8.49 3.95
N LYS A 74 12.40 9.41 3.34
CA LYS A 74 11.66 10.42 4.09
C LYS A 74 10.45 9.84 4.86
N ILE A 75 9.81 8.76 4.41
CA ILE A 75 8.81 8.06 5.26
C ILE A 75 9.51 7.43 6.47
N LEU A 76 10.58 6.67 6.24
CA LEU A 76 11.23 5.92 7.32
C LEU A 76 11.78 6.86 8.40
N SER A 77 12.36 7.99 8.02
CA SER A 77 12.80 9.03 8.97
C SER A 77 11.65 9.74 9.70
N GLN A 78 10.43 9.69 9.16
CA GLN A 78 9.23 10.29 9.75
C GLN A 78 8.43 9.29 10.60
N LEU A 79 8.76 7.99 10.58
CA LEU A 79 8.03 6.96 11.33
C LEU A 79 8.11 7.14 12.86
N PRO A 80 9.24 7.58 13.46
CA PRO A 80 9.30 7.85 14.90
C PRO A 80 8.56 9.12 15.31
N LEU A 81 8.16 9.96 14.35
CA LEU A 81 7.49 11.23 14.62
C LEU A 81 5.98 11.00 14.75
N PRO A 82 5.31 11.73 15.65
CA PRO A 82 3.87 11.65 15.77
C PRO A 82 3.21 11.98 14.42
N PRO A 83 2.24 11.18 13.98
CA PRO A 83 1.46 11.48 12.79
C PRO A 83 0.70 12.77 13.04
N GLY A 84 1.12 13.83 12.34
CA GLY A 84 0.38 15.08 12.31
C GLY A 84 0.48 15.73 10.93
N PRO A 85 -0.41 16.70 10.65
CA PRO A 85 -0.52 17.34 9.33
C PRO A 85 0.75 18.10 8.91
N GLN A 86 1.64 18.39 9.85
CA GLN A 86 2.85 19.17 9.64
C GLN A 86 3.75 19.02 10.88
N CYS A 87 5.02 18.64 10.69
CA CYS A 87 6.00 18.88 11.74
C CYS A 87 6.07 20.39 11.97
N ARG A 88 6.21 20.84 13.23
CA ARG A 88 6.29 22.28 13.61
C ARG A 88 7.42 23.05 12.89
N CYS A 89 8.32 22.36 12.19
CA CYS A 89 9.36 22.93 11.32
C CYS A 89 8.89 23.36 9.91
N GLY A 90 7.60 23.23 9.56
CA GLY A 90 7.13 23.46 8.18
C GLY A 90 7.44 22.31 7.21
N CYS A 91 7.94 21.19 7.74
CA CYS A 91 8.25 20.00 6.97
C CYS A 91 6.93 19.26 6.66
N ARG A 92 6.39 19.45 5.45
CA ARG A 92 5.21 18.72 4.98
C ARG A 92 5.49 17.22 5.00
N SER A 93 4.74 16.44 5.78
CA SER A 93 4.88 14.99 5.77
C SER A 93 4.34 14.47 4.44
N ILE A 94 5.04 13.52 3.82
CA ILE A 94 4.68 13.03 2.48
C ILE A 94 3.29 12.38 2.48
N LEU A 95 2.85 11.92 3.65
CA LEU A 95 1.62 11.17 3.86
C LEU A 95 0.55 11.95 4.65
N ALA A 96 0.80 13.22 5.06
CA ALA A 96 -0.20 14.07 5.74
C ALA A 96 -1.48 14.24 4.90
N ALA A 97 -1.37 14.20 3.58
CA ALA A 97 -2.51 14.34 2.67
C ALA A 97 -3.46 13.12 2.67
N VAL A 98 -3.07 12.01 3.33
CA VAL A 98 -3.88 10.78 3.49
C VAL A 98 -4.57 10.73 4.86
N GLU A 99 -4.17 11.61 5.77
CA GLU A 99 -4.66 11.64 7.14
C GLU A 99 -6.10 12.18 7.17
N GLY A 100 -7.04 11.34 7.61
CA GLY A 100 -8.45 11.72 7.79
C GLY A 100 -9.40 11.42 6.62
N LYS A 101 -8.96 10.71 5.57
CA LYS A 101 -9.86 10.22 4.52
C LYS A 101 -9.91 8.68 4.53
N PRO A 102 -11.06 8.06 4.84
CA PRO A 102 -11.17 6.61 4.76
C PRO A 102 -10.89 6.16 3.32
N ASN A 103 -10.15 5.05 3.19
CA ASN A 103 -9.86 4.40 1.91
C ASN A 103 -9.16 5.28 0.87
N THR A 104 -8.42 6.31 1.27
CA THR A 104 -7.52 7.03 0.35
C THR A 104 -6.09 6.59 0.61
N PHE A 105 -5.29 6.39 -0.44
CA PHE A 105 -3.87 6.07 -0.31
C PHE A 105 -3.04 6.82 -1.36
N VAL A 106 -1.74 6.92 -1.12
CA VAL A 106 -0.81 7.55 -2.07
C VAL A 106 -0.24 6.50 -3.00
N VAL A 107 -0.38 6.69 -4.31
CA VAL A 107 0.34 5.94 -5.33
C VAL A 107 1.61 6.70 -5.72
N ARG A 108 2.71 5.97 -5.85
CA ARG A 108 4.02 6.53 -6.16
C ARG A 108 4.63 5.93 -7.41
N ASP A 109 4.87 6.81 -8.37
CA ASP A 109 5.57 6.50 -9.61
C ASP A 109 7.05 6.89 -9.51
N ALA A 110 7.90 6.13 -10.21
CA ALA A 110 9.35 6.33 -10.24
C ALA A 110 9.76 7.75 -10.68
N VAL A 111 8.96 8.34 -11.57
CA VAL A 111 9.37 9.48 -12.39
C VAL A 111 9.32 10.80 -11.61
N SER A 112 8.27 11.09 -10.82
CA SER A 112 8.17 12.36 -10.03
C SER A 112 6.87 12.55 -9.23
N LYS A 113 5.83 11.71 -9.38
CA LYS A 113 4.48 12.06 -8.91
C LYS A 113 3.98 11.16 -7.78
N ASN A 114 3.40 11.82 -6.77
CA ASN A 114 2.48 11.20 -5.81
C ASN A 114 1.07 11.44 -6.33
N ASN A 115 0.35 10.39 -6.71
CA ASN A 115 -1.06 10.49 -7.01
C ASN A 115 -1.87 10.02 -5.79
N HIS A 116 -3.05 10.59 -5.59
CA HIS A 116 -3.97 10.14 -4.56
C HIS A 116 -5.04 9.28 -5.24
N LEU A 117 -5.17 8.04 -4.79
CA LEU A 117 -6.19 7.12 -5.31
C LEU A 117 -7.05 6.59 -4.17
N THR A 118 -8.28 6.24 -4.51
CA THR A 118 -9.21 5.51 -3.66
C THR A 118 -8.88 4.03 -3.67
N ASP A 119 -8.92 3.39 -2.50
CA ASP A 119 -8.63 1.97 -2.25
C ASP A 119 -9.79 1.08 -2.69
N ASP A 120 -10.23 1.23 -3.95
CA ASP A 120 -11.38 0.55 -4.54
C ASP A 120 -11.01 -0.50 -5.61
N PHE A 121 -9.73 -0.67 -5.90
CA PHE A 121 -9.28 -1.62 -6.92
C PHE A 121 -9.64 -3.07 -6.55
N ARG A 122 -10.03 -3.85 -7.56
CA ARG A 122 -10.29 -5.30 -7.45
C ARG A 122 -11.34 -5.66 -6.39
N SER A 123 -12.43 -4.90 -6.35
CA SER A 123 -13.52 -5.05 -5.38
C SER A 123 -14.17 -6.44 -5.36
N GLU A 124 -14.28 -7.10 -6.52
CA GLU A 124 -14.81 -8.46 -6.62
C GLU A 124 -13.89 -9.48 -5.95
N GLN A 125 -12.57 -9.39 -6.21
CA GLN A 125 -11.59 -10.25 -5.56
C GLN A 125 -11.52 -9.97 -4.06
N TYR A 126 -11.72 -8.72 -3.64
CA TYR A 126 -11.83 -8.37 -2.23
C TYR A 126 -13.02 -9.07 -1.56
N ALA A 127 -14.21 -9.01 -2.18
CA ALA A 127 -15.39 -9.68 -1.67
C ALA A 127 -15.22 -11.22 -1.60
N ALA A 128 -14.55 -11.81 -2.59
CA ALA A 128 -14.22 -13.23 -2.58
C ALA A 128 -13.27 -13.60 -1.44
N LEU A 129 -12.26 -12.77 -1.17
CA LEU A 129 -11.30 -12.97 -0.08
C LEU A 129 -11.95 -12.85 1.30
N LEU A 130 -12.91 -11.96 1.50
CA LEU A 130 -13.66 -11.87 2.75
C LEU A 130 -14.45 -13.16 3.04
N LYS A 131 -15.09 -13.72 2.01
CA LYS A 131 -15.81 -15.00 2.14
C LYS A 131 -14.87 -16.16 2.49
N LEU A 132 -13.73 -16.24 1.79
CA LEU A 132 -12.72 -17.29 2.03
C LEU A 132 -12.04 -17.15 3.38
N GLY A 133 -11.70 -15.94 3.80
CA GLY A 133 -11.02 -15.68 5.08
C GLY A 133 -11.86 -16.12 6.28
N ASN A 134 -13.19 -15.97 6.21
CA ASN A 134 -14.10 -16.46 7.24
C ASN A 134 -14.21 -17.99 7.25
N SER A 135 -14.16 -18.62 6.08
CA SER A 135 -14.21 -20.08 5.95
C SER A 135 -12.91 -20.77 6.35
N ALA A 136 -11.75 -20.13 6.17
CA ALA A 136 -10.44 -20.73 6.45
C ALA A 136 -10.01 -20.63 7.93
N ARG A 137 -10.76 -19.90 8.76
CA ARG A 137 -10.52 -19.74 10.21
C ARG A 137 -11.34 -20.70 11.08
N GLN A 138 -12.28 -21.44 10.49
CA GLN A 138 -13.07 -22.49 11.15
C GLN A 138 -12.34 -23.83 11.04
#